data_AF-A0A947NJZ3-F1
#
_entry.id   AF-A0A947NJZ3-F1
#
_cell.length_a   1.000
_cell.length_b   1.000
_cell.length_c   1.000
_cell.angle_alpha   90.00
_cell.angle_beta   90.00
_cell.angle_gamma   90.00
#
_symmetry.space_group_name_H-M   'P 1'
#
loop_
_entity.id
_entity.type
_entity.pdbx_description
1 polymer ?
#
loop_
_entity_poly.entity_id
_entity_poly.type
_entity_poly.pdbx_seq_one_letter_code
_entity_poly.pdbx_strand_id
1 'polypeptide(L)'
;MDGILLEFERLLNAHALERELEEFIAAHYRLMLGARYNRIETQLWLRFPTLDIGNRDRRLDVFLRNAVTADWELFELKKNVDITRTVRDVPVLRSEVYSAIQQLLNYKRILNQDHVKRQLAEEGIEYCEPEMRLVIGGTPTISQDQWRWLRSTIQGSVKLITYDDIRREMEERCSLVQDITTRRA
;
A
#
# COMPACT_ATOMS: atom_id res chain seq x y z
N MET A 1 -9.03 -6.44 19.38
CA MET A 1 -8.77 -6.56 17.94
C MET A 1 -9.98 -6.11 17.14
N ASP A 2 -11.18 -6.53 17.53
CA ASP A 2 -12.45 -6.12 16.92
C ASP A 2 -12.64 -4.59 16.84
N GLY A 3 -12.19 -3.85 17.87
CA GLY A 3 -12.23 -2.38 17.84
C GLY A 3 -11.38 -1.73 16.74
N ILE A 4 -10.23 -2.32 16.38
CA ILE A 4 -9.36 -1.80 15.32
C ILE A 4 -10.01 -2.04 13.95
N LEU A 5 -10.62 -3.21 13.76
CA LEU A 5 -11.33 -3.52 12.52
C LEU A 5 -12.53 -2.60 12.31
N LEU A 6 -13.31 -2.36 13.36
CA LEU A 6 -14.46 -1.44 13.32
C LEU A 6 -14.01 0.01 13.05
N GLU A 7 -12.91 0.44 13.65
CA GLU A 7 -12.35 1.77 13.40
C GLU A 7 -11.85 1.91 11.96
N PHE A 8 -11.21 0.89 11.41
CA PHE A 8 -10.79 0.86 10.02
C PHE A 8 -11.98 0.98 9.07
N GLU A 9 -13.04 0.20 9.30
CA GLU A 9 -14.29 0.29 8.52
C GLU A 9 -14.92 1.67 8.61
N ARG A 10 -14.92 2.28 9.80
CA ARG A 10 -15.40 3.65 9.98
C ARG A 10 -14.59 4.64 9.14
N LEU A 11 -13.27 4.54 9.11
CA LEU A 11 -12.40 5.41 8.29
C LEU A 11 -12.72 5.26 6.80
N LEU A 12 -12.91 4.02 6.32
CA LEU A 12 -13.23 3.76 4.91
C LEU A 12 -14.61 4.30 4.50
N ASN A 13 -15.59 4.26 5.41
CA ASN A 13 -16.96 4.69 5.16
C ASN A 13 -17.17 6.20 5.38
N ALA A 14 -16.38 6.83 6.24
CA ALA A 14 -16.47 8.26 6.55
C ALA A 14 -15.80 9.16 5.50
N HIS A 15 -15.34 8.61 4.36
CA HIS A 15 -14.51 9.31 3.38
C HIS A 15 -13.29 9.99 4.01
N ALA A 16 -12.64 9.28 4.95
CA ALA A 16 -11.47 9.79 5.64
C ALA A 16 -10.40 10.32 4.67
N LEU A 17 -9.68 11.34 5.12
CA LEU A 17 -8.54 11.88 4.39
C LEU A 17 -7.44 10.82 4.31
N GLU A 18 -6.64 10.84 3.25
CA GLU A 18 -5.51 9.91 3.08
C GLU A 18 -4.55 9.95 4.27
N ARG A 19 -4.38 11.14 4.88
CA ARG A 19 -3.60 11.31 6.10
C ARG A 19 -4.15 10.55 7.30
N GLU A 20 -5.47 10.51 7.49
CA GLU A 20 -6.07 9.77 8.60
C GLU A 20 -5.87 8.26 8.43
N LEU A 21 -5.94 7.77 7.18
CA LEU A 21 -5.61 6.39 6.83
C LEU A 21 -4.12 6.08 7.05
N GLU A 22 -3.23 6.99 6.67
CA GLU A 22 -1.77 6.87 6.91
C GLU A 22 -1.47 6.78 8.42
N GLU A 23 -2.01 7.70 9.22
CA GLU A 23 -1.82 7.72 10.68
C GLU A 23 -2.36 6.44 11.33
N PHE A 24 -3.53 5.97 10.89
CA PHE A 24 -4.12 4.72 11.38
C PHE A 24 -3.29 3.48 11.00
N ILE A 25 -2.86 3.38 9.73
CA ILE A 25 -1.98 2.31 9.27
C ILE A 25 -0.66 2.35 10.05
N ALA A 26 -0.09 3.52 10.28
CA ALA A 26 1.17 3.64 11.01
C ALA A 26 1.08 3.08 12.43
N ALA A 27 -0.03 3.35 13.12
CA ALA A 27 -0.28 2.85 14.47
C ALA A 27 -0.52 1.33 14.52
N HIS A 28 -1.04 0.73 13.45
CA HIS A 28 -1.53 -0.65 13.44
C HIS A 28 -0.97 -1.55 12.32
N TYR A 29 0.13 -1.16 11.67
CA TYR A 29 0.62 -1.77 10.42
C TYR A 29 0.84 -3.28 10.51
N ARG A 30 1.29 -3.82 11.65
CA ARG A 30 1.50 -5.27 11.82
C ARG A 30 0.21 -6.06 11.79
N LEU A 31 -0.88 -5.51 12.32
CA LEU A 31 -2.19 -6.14 12.26
C LEU A 31 -2.78 -6.00 10.85
N MET A 32 -2.67 -4.80 10.27
CA MET A 32 -3.26 -4.48 8.98
C MET A 32 -2.56 -5.19 7.81
N LEU A 33 -1.24 -5.10 7.75
CA LEU A 33 -0.43 -5.53 6.61
C LEU A 33 0.30 -6.85 6.90
N GLY A 34 0.40 -7.24 8.17
CA GLY A 34 0.87 -8.55 8.61
C GLY A 34 2.15 -8.52 9.44
N ALA A 35 2.36 -9.59 10.21
CA ALA A 35 3.48 -9.71 11.16
C ALA A 35 4.87 -9.81 10.50
N ARG A 36 4.93 -9.97 9.17
CA ARG A 36 6.21 -9.97 8.44
C ARG A 36 6.91 -8.62 8.47
N TYR A 37 6.20 -7.53 8.78
CA TYR A 37 6.80 -6.20 8.85
C TYR A 37 7.28 -5.90 10.26
N ASN A 38 8.57 -5.55 10.41
CA ASN A 38 9.17 -5.28 11.72
C ASN A 38 9.52 -3.81 11.96
N ARG A 39 9.63 -3.00 10.90
CA ARG A 39 9.91 -1.56 10.96
C ARG A 39 9.02 -0.81 9.97
N ILE A 40 8.68 0.42 10.32
CA ILE A 40 7.92 1.36 9.51
C ILE A 40 8.63 2.71 9.51
N GLU A 41 8.65 3.34 8.34
CA GLU A 41 9.05 4.72 8.15
C GLU A 41 7.88 5.43 7.46
N THR A 42 7.31 6.41 8.16
CA THR A 42 6.29 7.32 7.61
C THR A 42 6.87 8.70 7.47
N GLN A 43 6.28 9.53 6.61
CA GLN A 43 6.75 10.91 6.38
C GLN A 43 8.20 10.98 5.86
N LEU A 44 8.68 9.93 5.19
CA LEU A 44 10.02 9.91 4.59
C LEU A 44 10.06 10.85 3.37
N TRP A 45 10.92 11.87 3.42
CA TRP A 45 11.06 12.86 2.36
C TRP A 45 12.22 12.52 1.42
N LEU A 46 11.90 12.20 0.17
CA LEU A 46 12.85 12.14 -0.94
C LEU A 46 13.16 13.57 -1.40
N ARG A 47 14.21 14.16 -0.82
CA ARG A 47 14.70 15.51 -1.14
C ARG A 47 15.65 15.50 -2.34
N PHE A 48 15.18 14.91 -3.44
CA PHE A 48 15.93 14.77 -4.68
C PHE A 48 15.14 15.37 -5.86
N PRO A 49 14.89 16.70 -5.86
CA PRO A 49 14.04 17.32 -6.85
C PRO A 49 14.59 17.13 -8.27
N THR A 50 15.91 17.15 -8.46
CA THR A 50 16.55 16.93 -9.77
C THR A 50 16.33 15.51 -10.33
N LEU A 51 16.05 14.54 -9.46
CA LEU A 51 15.68 13.21 -9.88
C LEU A 51 14.20 13.10 -10.15
N ASP A 52 13.34 13.99 -9.66
CA ASP A 52 11.89 13.92 -9.79
C ASP A 52 11.42 14.46 -11.15
N ILE A 53 10.47 13.78 -11.80
CA ILE A 53 9.88 14.25 -13.07
C ILE A 53 9.23 15.63 -12.91
N GLY A 54 8.67 15.93 -11.74
CA GLY A 54 8.05 17.21 -11.42
C GLY A 54 8.98 18.22 -10.74
N ASN A 55 10.28 17.95 -10.69
CA ASN A 55 11.31 18.79 -10.07
C ASN A 55 10.97 19.25 -8.63
N ARG A 56 10.42 18.35 -7.80
CA ARG A 56 10.02 18.65 -6.42
C ARG A 56 10.34 17.52 -5.45
N ASP A 57 10.43 17.89 -4.18
CA ASP A 57 10.55 16.94 -3.08
C ASP A 57 9.30 16.07 -2.97
N ARG A 58 9.50 14.81 -2.60
CA ARG A 58 8.43 13.81 -2.47
C ARG A 58 8.35 13.28 -1.05
N ARG A 59 7.15 13.22 -0.50
CA ARG A 59 6.89 12.49 0.74
C ARG A 59 6.33 11.13 0.37
N LEU A 60 6.93 10.07 0.91
CA LEU A 60 6.37 8.72 0.86
C LEU A 60 5.33 8.56 1.96
N ASP A 61 4.24 7.84 1.67
CA ASP A 61 3.20 7.59 2.66
C ASP A 61 3.68 6.58 3.71
N VAL A 62 3.90 5.32 3.33
CA VAL A 62 4.30 4.26 4.25
C VAL A 62 5.40 3.39 3.63
N PHE A 63 6.56 3.30 4.28
CA PHE A 63 7.66 2.45 3.86
C PHE A 63 7.96 1.40 4.94
N LEU A 64 7.80 0.12 4.62
CA LEU A 64 7.87 -0.98 5.60
C LEU A 64 9.02 -1.91 5.31
N ARG A 65 9.76 -2.28 6.35
CA ARG A 65 10.77 -3.32 6.25
C ARG A 65 10.13 -4.69 6.45
N ASN A 66 10.26 -5.55 5.45
CA ASN A 66 9.89 -6.95 5.51
C ASN A 66 11.01 -7.73 6.22
N ALA A 67 10.70 -8.30 7.38
CA ALA A 67 11.63 -9.06 8.21
C ALA A 67 12.09 -10.37 7.57
N VAL A 68 11.30 -10.93 6.64
CA VAL A 68 11.59 -12.21 5.99
C VAL A 68 12.58 -12.01 4.85
N THR A 69 12.35 -11.00 4.00
CA THR A 69 13.23 -10.69 2.87
C THR A 69 14.36 -9.74 3.21
N ALA A 70 14.30 -9.10 4.38
CA ALA A 70 15.14 -7.98 4.80
C ALA A 70 15.08 -6.74 3.90
N ASP A 71 14.14 -6.71 2.94
CA ASP A 71 13.95 -5.60 1.99
C ASP A 71 12.80 -4.68 2.41
N TRP A 72 12.65 -3.56 1.71
CA TRP A 72 11.63 -2.56 2.00
C TRP A 72 10.52 -2.52 0.95
N GLU A 73 9.30 -2.23 1.40
CA GLU A 73 8.10 -2.18 0.58
C GLU A 73 7.42 -0.83 0.75
N LEU A 74 7.20 -0.11 -0.36
CA LEU A 74 6.51 1.17 -0.38
C LEU A 74 5.02 0.95 -0.61
N PHE A 75 4.21 1.46 0.31
CA PHE A 75 2.76 1.51 0.22
C PHE A 75 2.34 2.97 -0.05
N GLU A 76 1.87 3.22 -1.26
CA GLU A 76 1.15 4.45 -1.61
C GLU A 76 -0.33 4.27 -1.29
N LEU A 77 -0.91 5.21 -0.56
CA LEU A 77 -2.30 5.16 -0.12
C LEU A 77 -3.13 6.14 -0.95
N LYS A 78 -4.25 5.68 -1.47
CA LYS A 78 -5.25 6.53 -2.14
C LYS A 78 -6.62 6.33 -1.53
N LYS A 79 -7.50 7.32 -1.66
CA LYS A 79 -8.88 7.25 -1.13
C LYS A 79 -9.64 5.99 -1.53
N ASN A 80 -10.65 5.64 -0.72
CA ASN A 80 -11.61 4.60 -1.05
C ASN A 80 -12.57 5.07 -2.16
N VAL A 81 -12.21 4.80 -3.41
CA VAL A 81 -12.94 5.18 -4.62
C VAL A 81 -13.12 3.99 -5.56
N ASP A 82 -14.06 4.08 -6.50
CA ASP A 82 -14.19 3.10 -7.58
C ASP A 82 -12.89 3.02 -8.39
N ILE A 83 -12.31 1.82 -8.50
CA ILE A 83 -11.07 1.61 -9.24
C ILE A 83 -11.29 1.28 -10.71
N THR A 84 -12.50 0.87 -11.08
CA THR A 84 -12.88 0.54 -12.46
C THR A 84 -14.02 1.42 -12.97
N ARG A 85 -14.15 1.46 -14.30
CA ARG A 85 -15.32 1.96 -15.02
C ARG A 85 -15.54 1.14 -16.27
N THR A 86 -16.71 1.23 -16.87
CA THR A 86 -17.01 0.56 -18.14
C THR A 86 -16.92 1.55 -19.30
N VAL A 87 -16.24 1.16 -20.37
CA VAL A 87 -16.16 1.93 -21.63
C VAL A 87 -16.51 0.98 -22.77
N ARG A 88 -17.62 1.24 -23.47
CA ARG A 88 -18.11 0.38 -24.57
C ARG A 88 -18.16 -1.10 -24.16
N ASP A 89 -18.78 -1.36 -23.00
CA ASP A 89 -18.92 -2.69 -22.39
C ASP A 89 -17.62 -3.40 -21.99
N VAL A 90 -16.49 -2.69 -22.03
CA VAL A 90 -15.19 -3.20 -21.57
C VAL A 90 -14.84 -2.56 -20.22
N PRO A 91 -14.55 -3.34 -19.17
CA PRO A 91 -14.08 -2.79 -17.89
C PRO A 91 -12.65 -2.28 -18.06
N VAL A 92 -12.39 -1.07 -17.57
CA VAL A 92 -11.08 -0.42 -17.58
C VAL A 92 -10.77 0.20 -16.23
N LEU A 93 -9.49 0.31 -15.88
CA LEU A 93 -9.06 1.07 -14.71
C LEU A 93 -9.40 2.55 -14.87
N ARG A 94 -9.77 3.21 -13.77
CA ARG A 94 -9.94 4.66 -13.74
C ARG A 94 -8.61 5.39 -13.88
N SER A 95 -8.65 6.62 -14.39
CA SER A 95 -7.48 7.50 -14.55
C SER A 95 -6.69 7.69 -13.26
N GLU A 96 -7.38 7.72 -12.14
CA GLU A 96 -6.87 7.92 -10.79
C GLU A 96 -5.92 6.77 -10.41
N VAL A 97 -6.26 5.54 -10.80
CA VAL A 97 -5.40 4.36 -10.60
C VAL A 97 -4.14 4.50 -11.45
N TYR A 98 -4.26 4.88 -12.72
CA TYR A 98 -3.10 5.08 -13.60
C TYR A 98 -2.17 6.19 -13.08
N SER A 99 -2.73 7.32 -12.63
CA SER A 99 -1.96 8.42 -12.04
C SER A 99 -1.20 7.99 -10.79
N ALA A 100 -1.84 7.22 -9.90
CA ALA A 100 -1.20 6.68 -8.71
C ALA A 100 -0.08 5.67 -9.06
N ILE A 101 -0.28 4.83 -10.09
CA ILE A 101 0.76 3.94 -10.61
C ILE A 101 1.94 4.76 -11.13
N GLN A 102 1.71 5.80 -11.96
CA GLN A 102 2.79 6.65 -12.47
C GLN A 102 3.57 7.34 -11.34
N GLN A 103 2.87 7.77 -10.29
CA GLN A 103 3.50 8.32 -9.08
C GLN A 103 4.44 7.29 -8.43
N LEU A 104 3.98 6.05 -8.22
CA LEU A 104 4.79 4.96 -7.68
C LEU A 104 5.98 4.60 -8.57
N LEU A 105 5.81 4.53 -9.89
CA LEU A 105 6.91 4.26 -10.82
C LEU A 105 7.98 5.34 -10.76
N ASN A 106 7.57 6.60 -10.61
CA ASN A 106 8.50 7.69 -10.40
C ASN A 106 9.25 7.55 -9.07
N TYR A 107 8.58 7.17 -7.98
CA TYR A 107 9.25 6.87 -6.70
C TYR A 107 10.24 5.72 -6.82
N LYS A 108 9.84 4.62 -7.47
CA LYS A 108 10.73 3.48 -7.75
C LYS A 108 11.99 3.93 -8.48
N ARG A 109 11.86 4.78 -9.49
CA ARG A 109 13.00 5.31 -10.25
C ARG A 109 13.95 6.13 -9.37
N ILE A 110 13.42 6.98 -8.48
CA ILE A 110 14.22 7.79 -7.54
C ILE A 110 14.93 6.87 -6.52
N LEU A 111 14.19 5.95 -5.89
CA LEU A 111 14.71 5.02 -4.89
C LEU A 111 15.78 4.08 -5.48
N ASN A 112 15.72 3.78 -6.77
CA ASN A 112 16.72 2.95 -7.43
C ASN A 112 18.05 3.66 -7.76
N GLN A 113 18.20 4.95 -7.44
CA GLN A 113 19.47 5.67 -7.65
C GLN A 113 20.47 5.37 -6.52
N ASP A 114 21.73 5.07 -6.87
CA ASP A 114 22.76 4.67 -5.90
C ASP A 114 23.04 5.69 -4.80
N HIS A 115 22.98 6.99 -5.12
CA HIS A 115 23.17 8.03 -4.10
C HIS A 115 21.96 8.16 -3.17
N VAL A 116 20.74 7.90 -3.66
CA VAL A 116 19.53 7.86 -2.82
C VAL A 116 19.61 6.67 -1.87
N LYS A 117 20.01 5.48 -2.36
CA LYS A 117 20.22 4.30 -1.52
C LYS A 117 21.27 4.55 -0.43
N ARG A 118 22.40 5.18 -0.78
CA ARG A 118 23.45 5.53 0.19
C ARG A 118 22.96 6.49 1.27
N GLN A 119 22.24 7.54 0.88
CA GLN A 119 21.70 8.49 1.86
C GLN A 119 20.67 7.83 2.79
N LEU A 120 19.76 7.01 2.26
CA LEU A 120 18.78 6.30 3.08
C LEU A 120 19.44 5.25 3.99
N ALA A 121 20.54 4.61 3.54
CA ALA A 121 21.31 3.71 4.37
C ALA A 121 21.94 4.42 5.59
N GLU A 122 22.38 5.68 5.46
CA GLU A 122 22.84 6.49 6.60
C GLU A 122 21.73 6.75 7.63
N GLU A 123 20.46 6.74 7.20
CA GLU A 123 19.26 6.81 8.05
C GLU A 123 18.78 5.40 8.52
N GLY A 124 19.57 4.36 8.23
CA GLY A 124 19.31 2.97 8.59
C GLY A 124 18.27 2.27 7.70
N ILE A 125 17.98 2.80 6.52
CA ILE A 125 17.02 2.25 5.55
C ILE A 125 17.80 1.64 4.38
N GLU A 126 18.19 0.38 4.55
CA GLU A 126 18.92 -0.39 3.54
C GLU A 126 17.97 -1.32 2.77
N TYR A 127 17.97 -1.21 1.43
CA TYR A 127 17.13 -2.01 0.54
C TYR A 127 17.85 -2.32 -0.78
N CYS A 128 17.46 -3.42 -1.42
CA CYS A 128 18.01 -3.81 -2.72
C CYS A 128 17.16 -3.24 -3.85
N GLU A 129 15.90 -3.65 -3.93
CA GLU A 129 14.91 -3.13 -4.87
C GLU A 129 13.55 -3.05 -4.16
N PRO A 130 13.02 -1.84 -3.90
CA PRO A 130 11.82 -1.73 -3.10
C PRO A 130 10.60 -2.23 -3.89
N GLU A 131 9.75 -3.02 -3.25
CA GLU A 131 8.47 -3.40 -3.84
C GLU A 131 7.48 -2.23 -3.80
N MET A 132 6.79 -1.97 -4.92
CA MET A 132 5.81 -0.90 -5.02
C MET A 132 4.40 -1.45 -4.84
N ARG A 133 3.65 -0.89 -3.88
CA ARG A 133 2.30 -1.32 -3.54
C ARG A 133 1.37 -0.13 -3.55
N LEU A 134 0.26 -0.26 -4.29
CA LEU A 134 -0.80 0.74 -4.33
C LEU A 134 -1.99 0.20 -3.54
N VAL A 135 -2.40 0.93 -2.49
CA VAL A 135 -3.62 0.65 -1.75
C VAL A 135 -4.69 1.65 -2.17
N ILE A 136 -5.76 1.19 -2.79
CA ILE A 136 -6.82 2.07 -3.32
C ILE A 136 -8.15 1.35 -3.43
N GLY A 137 -9.22 2.06 -3.06
CA GLY A 137 -10.59 1.63 -3.34
C GLY A 137 -11.04 0.31 -2.73
N GLY A 138 -12.29 -0.04 -3.05
CA GLY A 138 -12.88 -1.35 -2.76
C GLY A 138 -12.70 -2.34 -3.91
N THR A 139 -13.12 -3.58 -3.67
CA THR A 139 -13.20 -4.61 -4.70
C THR A 139 -14.16 -4.15 -5.80
N PRO A 140 -13.76 -4.19 -7.08
CA PRO A 140 -14.58 -3.65 -8.15
C PRO A 140 -15.77 -4.57 -8.44
N THR A 141 -16.91 -3.97 -8.82
CA THR A 141 -18.15 -4.67 -9.21
C THR A 141 -18.05 -5.23 -10.64
N ILE A 142 -17.07 -6.08 -10.89
CA ILE A 142 -16.82 -6.79 -12.16
C ILE A 142 -16.58 -8.28 -11.88
N SER A 143 -16.58 -9.12 -12.92
CA SER A 143 -16.27 -10.54 -12.71
C SER A 143 -14.84 -10.74 -12.20
N GLN A 144 -14.61 -11.81 -11.43
CA GLN A 144 -13.25 -12.10 -10.95
C GLN A 144 -12.24 -12.27 -12.09
N ASP A 145 -12.66 -12.84 -13.23
CA ASP A 145 -11.76 -13.02 -14.36
C ASP A 145 -11.40 -11.69 -15.03
N GLN A 146 -12.36 -10.77 -15.16
CA GLN A 146 -12.11 -9.40 -15.63
C GLN A 146 -11.17 -8.67 -14.66
N TRP A 147 -11.35 -8.86 -13.36
CA TRP A 147 -10.49 -8.26 -12.35
C TRP A 147 -9.06 -8.82 -12.40
N ARG A 148 -8.90 -10.13 -12.52
CA ARG A 148 -7.59 -10.79 -12.68
C ARG A 148 -6.90 -10.28 -13.94
N TRP A 149 -7.62 -10.18 -15.05
CA TRP A 149 -7.09 -9.61 -16.29
C TRP A 149 -6.62 -8.17 -16.10
N LEU A 150 -7.44 -7.28 -15.52
CA LEU A 150 -7.05 -5.89 -15.25
C LEU A 150 -5.86 -5.77 -14.29
N ARG A 151 -5.74 -6.66 -13.30
CA ARG A 151 -4.55 -6.69 -12.43
C ARG A 151 -3.32 -7.16 -13.18
N SER A 152 -3.45 -8.15 -14.07
CA SER A 152 -2.32 -8.69 -14.81
C SER A 152 -1.67 -7.66 -15.75
N THR A 153 -2.42 -6.67 -16.23
CA THR A 153 -1.89 -5.61 -17.11
C THR A 153 -1.00 -4.60 -16.38
N ILE A 154 -1.10 -4.54 -15.05
CA ILE A 154 -0.28 -3.64 -14.19
C ILE A 154 0.71 -4.41 -13.30
N GLN A 155 0.49 -5.72 -13.12
CA GLN A 155 1.38 -6.59 -12.37
C GLN A 155 2.73 -6.73 -13.09
N GLY A 156 3.81 -6.54 -12.33
CA GLY A 156 5.19 -6.53 -12.82
C GLY A 156 5.96 -5.28 -12.40
N SER A 157 5.26 -4.17 -12.16
CA SER A 157 5.89 -2.95 -11.64
C SER A 157 5.25 -2.42 -10.35
N VAL A 158 3.95 -2.65 -10.16
CA VAL A 158 3.20 -2.26 -8.95
C VAL A 158 2.23 -3.38 -8.56
N LYS A 159 2.12 -3.66 -7.27
CA LYS A 159 1.09 -4.54 -6.71
C LYS A 159 -0.10 -3.71 -6.26
N LEU A 160 -1.22 -3.86 -6.95
CA LEU A 160 -2.49 -3.24 -6.56
C LEU A 160 -3.18 -4.05 -5.46
N ILE A 161 -3.59 -3.38 -4.39
CA ILE A 161 -4.25 -3.92 -3.19
C ILE A 161 -5.49 -3.05 -2.93
N THR A 162 -6.63 -3.67 -2.67
CA THR A 162 -7.85 -2.94 -2.26
C THR A 162 -7.94 -2.86 -0.74
N TYR A 163 -8.73 -1.93 -0.22
CA TYR A 163 -9.01 -1.88 1.22
C TYR A 163 -9.78 -3.11 1.71
N ASP A 164 -10.57 -3.73 0.84
CA ASP A 164 -11.22 -5.02 1.12
C ASP A 164 -10.22 -6.17 1.26
N ASP A 165 -9.13 -6.15 0.47
CA ASP A 165 -8.05 -7.13 0.63
C ASP A 165 -7.40 -7.00 2.01
N ILE A 166 -7.09 -5.77 2.44
CA ILE A 166 -6.53 -5.50 3.77
C ILE A 166 -7.51 -5.95 4.87
N ARG A 167 -8.79 -5.57 4.74
CA ARG A 167 -9.84 -5.95 5.70
C ARG A 167 -9.95 -7.46 5.84
N ARG A 168 -10.03 -8.19 4.73
CA ARG A 168 -10.09 -9.65 4.72
C ARG A 168 -8.88 -10.27 5.41
N GLU A 169 -7.67 -9.79 5.10
CA GLU A 169 -6.46 -10.28 5.76
C GLU A 169 -6.44 -9.96 7.27
N MET A 170 -7.03 -8.84 7.71
CA MET A 170 -7.19 -8.52 9.14
C MET A 170 -8.18 -9.47 9.81
N GLU A 171 -9.35 -9.73 9.19
CA GLU A 171 -10.36 -10.67 9.70
C GLU A 171 -9.77 -12.07 9.90
N GLU A 172 -9.02 -12.55 8.90
CA GLU A 172 -8.32 -13.84 8.96
C GLU A 172 -7.31 -13.89 10.11
N ARG A 173 -6.57 -12.80 10.38
CA ARG A 173 -5.63 -12.74 11.50
C ARG A 173 -6.33 -12.72 12.85
N CYS A 174 -7.43 -11.97 12.96
CA CYS A 174 -8.22 -11.88 14.18
C CYS A 174 -8.81 -13.24 14.56
N SER A 175 -9.38 -13.97 13.59
CA SER A 175 -9.95 -15.30 13.83
C SER A 175 -8.89 -16.32 14.26
N LEU A 176 -7.72 -16.33 13.60
CA LEU A 176 -6.61 -17.21 13.98
C LEU A 176 -6.13 -16.99 15.42
N VAL A 177 -6.08 -15.74 15.90
CA VAL A 177 -5.65 -15.47 17.28
C VAL A 177 -6.71 -15.91 18.29
N GLN A 178 -8.00 -15.74 17.97
CA GLN A 178 -9.09 -16.23 18.83
C GLN A 178 -9.03 -17.75 18.96
N ASP A 179 -8.87 -18.47 17.84
CA ASP A 179 -8.76 -19.94 17.83
C ASP A 179 -7.57 -20.46 18.65
N ILE A 180 -6.40 -19.81 18.55
CA ILE A 180 -5.21 -20.18 19.34
C ILE A 180 -5.46 -19.94 20.83
N THR A 181 -6.16 -18.86 21.18
CA THR A 181 -6.44 -18.50 22.57
C THR A 181 -7.45 -19.47 23.19
N THR A 182 -8.51 -19.82 22.47
CA THR A 182 -9.53 -20.77 22.92
C THR A 182 -9.00 -22.20 23.04
N ARG A 183 -8.05 -22.62 22.18
CA ARG A 183 -7.42 -23.95 22.28
C ARG A 183 -6.37 -24.08 23.39
N ARG A 184 -5.92 -22.96 23.96
CA ARG A 184 -4.94 -22.91 25.06
C ARG A 184 -5.58 -22.64 26.43
N ALA A 185 -6.87 -22.32 26.47
CA ALA A 185 -7.68 -22.19 27.67
C ALA A 185 -8.34 -23.54 28.02
#